data_AF-A0A940HP51-F1
#
_entry.id   AF-A0A940HP51-F1
#
_cell.length_a   1.000
_cell.length_b   1.000
_cell.length_c   1.000
_cell.angle_alpha   90.00
_cell.angle_beta   90.00
_cell.angle_gamma   90.00
#
_symmetry.space_group_name_H-M   'P 1'
#
loop_
_entity.id
_entity.type
_entity.pdbx_description
1 polymer ?
#
loop_
_entity_poly.entity_id
_entity_poly.type
_entity_poly.pdbx_seq_one_letter_code
_entity_poly.pdbx_strand_id
1 'polypeptide(L)'
;MKKIIALLIVMMMAASLITVSFAEDQENLVGNFNPENTSSALQMYNQDFETIGSVFTTVGETTRIAFVCPSWSDNTGSLTVTLWKWDTDYNTTIAAAPVAGPTPFVDFEDNSVLGFDFDTPMPAGTYYLQLSDAADDDVGVWSAEETYPGQAVLRDGEYIKKLSLRMYVDYVTEPEGARYGALPKFEGPKDELGCDDPLPYEVYFKMADFDLSDCAAGDQVEFEQNEDGTLHVFVPEGAFDCKYDLKFELFFDVDDEISCKDYPYVAIRLKLNNIEDNAGPGEMFMYTTSISGATGGYSTALRYDWKNADWQTVVADPTSNASFKKNALNDDIWLGFRFDVLNGTPATDVEMDIEWIAFFGSEEAALAFDGDFAKAFPEKATAEPVITEAPVVTEAPVVTEAPKATDAPKATDAPKATDAPKDDDNKDNTDQKKDNKTTWIIIGVIAAVAVAAIVAGVVIAKSKKKK
;
A
#
# COMPACT_ATOMS: atom_id res chain seq x y z
N MET A 1 -3.05 32.56 38.87
CA MET A 1 -2.15 31.41 39.12
C MET A 1 -2.85 30.20 39.75
N LYS A 2 -3.49 30.29 40.93
CA LYS A 2 -4.15 29.12 41.56
C LYS A 2 -5.26 28.44 40.72
N LYS A 3 -6.01 29.20 39.90
CA LYS A 3 -7.04 28.66 38.99
C LYS A 3 -6.47 28.01 37.72
N ILE A 4 -5.27 28.40 37.29
CA ILE A 4 -4.58 27.83 36.12
C ILE A 4 -3.87 26.52 36.53
N ILE A 5 -3.34 26.47 37.75
CA ILE A 5 -2.74 25.27 38.34
C ILE A 5 -3.83 24.21 38.63
N ALA A 6 -5.03 24.60 39.05
CA ALA A 6 -6.15 23.66 39.21
C ALA A 6 -6.65 23.10 37.87
N LEU A 7 -6.62 23.88 36.78
CA LEU A 7 -6.99 23.39 35.45
C LEU A 7 -5.95 22.42 34.88
N LEU A 8 -4.66 22.67 35.12
CA LEU A 8 -3.56 21.76 34.78
C LEU A 8 -3.56 20.49 35.65
N ILE A 9 -3.97 20.57 36.92
CA ILE A 9 -4.08 19.41 37.80
C ILE A 9 -5.34 18.57 37.51
N VAL A 10 -6.42 19.17 36.99
CA VAL A 10 -7.61 18.43 36.52
C VAL A 10 -7.37 17.81 35.12
N MET A 11 -6.51 18.40 34.28
CA MET A 11 -6.00 17.73 33.06
C MET A 11 -4.90 16.70 33.33
N MET A 12 -4.35 16.65 34.55
CA MET A 12 -3.38 15.66 35.03
C MET A 12 -3.99 14.69 36.06
N MET A 13 -5.30 14.41 35.99
CA MET A 13 -5.79 13.13 36.52
C MET A 13 -5.33 12.04 35.56
N ALA A 14 -4.08 11.62 35.77
CA ALA A 14 -3.54 10.41 35.17
C ALA A 14 -4.46 9.24 35.58
N ALA A 15 -5.28 8.78 34.63
CA ALA A 15 -5.75 7.41 34.65
C ALA A 15 -4.49 6.54 34.75
N SER A 16 -4.40 5.69 35.76
CA SER A 16 -3.35 4.69 35.86
C SER A 16 -3.51 3.71 34.70
N LEU A 17 -2.81 3.95 33.58
CA LEU A 17 -2.62 2.89 32.60
C LEU A 17 -1.75 1.81 33.25
N ILE A 18 -2.28 0.60 33.33
CA ILE A 18 -1.49 -0.58 33.62
C ILE A 18 -1.13 -1.18 32.26
N THR A 19 0.13 -1.08 31.88
CA THR A 19 0.70 -1.85 30.77
C THR A 19 0.81 -3.30 31.21
N VAL A 20 0.20 -4.22 30.48
CA VAL A 20 0.29 -5.64 30.85
C VAL A 20 0.76 -6.51 29.69
N SER A 21 1.78 -7.31 29.95
CA SER A 21 2.03 -8.56 29.24
C SER A 21 1.37 -9.68 30.07
N PHE A 22 0.25 -10.23 29.61
CA PHE A 22 -0.35 -11.38 30.28
C PHE A 22 0.02 -12.68 29.55
N ALA A 23 0.44 -13.67 30.33
CA ALA A 23 0.53 -15.07 29.93
C ALA A 23 -0.75 -15.87 30.33
N GLU A 24 -1.86 -15.21 30.71
CA GLU A 24 -2.99 -15.86 31.40
C GLU A 24 -4.24 -16.06 30.50
N ASP A 25 -4.81 -17.27 30.59
CA ASP A 25 -6.03 -17.84 29.94
C ASP A 25 -6.55 -17.16 28.67
N GLN A 26 -5.83 -17.36 27.57
CA GLN A 26 -6.29 -17.10 26.18
C GLN A 26 -7.65 -17.75 25.85
N GLU A 27 -8.08 -18.75 26.63
CA GLU A 27 -9.36 -19.45 26.44
C GLU A 27 -10.60 -18.55 26.62
N ASN A 28 -10.49 -17.43 27.34
CA ASN A 28 -11.63 -16.54 27.63
C ASN A 28 -11.65 -15.24 26.81
N LEU A 29 -10.64 -14.99 25.98
CA LEU A 29 -10.60 -13.81 25.12
C LEU A 29 -11.36 -14.06 23.82
N VAL A 30 -12.38 -13.25 23.53
CA VAL A 30 -13.12 -13.33 22.26
C VAL A 30 -12.39 -12.52 21.20
N GLY A 31 -11.55 -13.20 20.43
CA GLY A 31 -10.80 -12.61 19.32
C GLY A 31 -11.69 -12.43 18.10
N ASN A 32 -11.27 -11.56 17.20
CA ASN A 32 -12.02 -11.31 15.96
C ASN A 32 -12.09 -12.56 15.08
N PHE A 33 -11.04 -13.39 15.06
CA PHE A 33 -11.05 -14.67 14.36
C PHE A 33 -10.33 -15.77 15.17
N ASN A 34 -10.81 -17.01 15.00
CA ASN A 34 -10.29 -18.22 15.64
C ASN A 34 -9.21 -18.85 14.72
N PRO A 35 -8.06 -19.35 15.23
CA PRO A 35 -6.89 -19.72 14.43
C PRO A 35 -7.03 -21.05 13.68
N GLU A 36 -8.25 -21.55 13.46
CA GLU A 36 -8.45 -22.94 13.10
C GLU A 36 -8.27 -23.28 11.61
N ASN A 37 -7.85 -22.37 10.69
CA ASN A 37 -7.24 -22.75 9.38
C ASN A 37 -6.80 -21.60 8.42
N THR A 38 -6.95 -20.29 8.74
CA THR A 38 -6.64 -19.17 7.81
C THR A 38 -5.65 -18.12 8.33
N SER A 39 -5.14 -18.26 9.56
CA SER A 39 -4.27 -17.25 10.18
C SER A 39 -2.77 -17.49 9.93
N SER A 40 -2.03 -16.44 9.60
CA SER A 40 -0.56 -16.43 9.49
C SER A 40 0.03 -15.34 10.39
N ALA A 41 1.30 -15.47 10.77
CA ALA A 41 2.01 -14.42 11.47
C ALA A 41 2.62 -13.45 10.44
N LEU A 42 2.26 -12.17 10.51
CA LEU A 42 2.91 -11.12 9.75
C LEU A 42 4.11 -10.59 10.54
N GLN A 43 5.31 -10.88 10.07
CA GLN A 43 6.57 -10.37 10.61
C GLN A 43 6.72 -8.89 10.28
N MET A 44 7.20 -8.07 11.21
CA MET A 44 7.44 -6.64 10.95
C MET A 44 8.87 -6.34 10.46
N TYR A 45 9.84 -7.20 10.77
CA TYR A 45 11.21 -7.04 10.30
C TYR A 45 11.41 -7.56 8.87
N ASN A 46 12.25 -6.89 8.08
CA ASN A 46 12.61 -7.24 6.69
C ASN A 46 11.42 -7.29 5.72
N GLN A 47 10.35 -6.55 6.05
CA GLN A 47 9.25 -6.24 5.14
C GLN A 47 9.40 -4.79 4.66
N ASP A 48 8.76 -4.46 3.54
CA ASP A 48 8.78 -3.11 2.97
C ASP A 48 7.89 -2.11 3.73
N PHE A 49 7.71 -2.27 5.05
CA PHE A 49 6.91 -1.38 5.89
C PHE A 49 7.43 -1.20 7.32
N GLU A 50 7.15 -0.04 7.92
CA GLU A 50 7.62 0.32 9.27
C GLU A 50 6.53 0.22 10.34
N THR A 51 5.27 0.36 9.94
CA THR A 51 4.11 0.39 10.82
C THR A 51 2.98 -0.47 10.29
N ILE A 52 2.28 -1.13 11.21
CA ILE A 52 1.03 -1.81 10.88
C ILE A 52 0.02 -1.62 12.01
N GLY A 53 -1.22 -1.39 11.65
CA GLY A 53 -2.27 -1.18 12.63
C GLY A 53 -3.65 -1.47 12.08
N SER A 54 -4.64 -1.28 12.93
CA SER A 54 -6.03 -1.54 12.61
C SER A 54 -6.88 -0.37 13.05
N VAL A 55 -7.70 0.15 12.14
CA VAL A 55 -8.84 1.00 12.47
C VAL A 55 -10.06 0.11 12.74
N PHE A 56 -10.78 0.40 13.82
CA PHE A 56 -11.94 -0.37 14.24
C PHE A 56 -12.93 0.52 14.98
N THR A 57 -14.21 0.16 14.95
CA THR A 57 -15.29 0.89 15.64
C THR A 57 -15.86 0.02 16.75
N THR A 58 -15.75 0.49 17.99
CA THR A 58 -16.35 -0.18 19.16
C THR A 58 -17.80 0.28 19.34
N VAL A 59 -18.70 -0.63 19.74
CA VAL A 59 -20.16 -0.36 19.86
C VAL A 59 -20.61 -0.01 21.28
N GLY A 60 -19.69 -0.05 22.25
CA GLY A 60 -19.94 0.14 23.68
C GLY A 60 -18.68 0.59 24.40
N GLU A 61 -18.79 0.80 25.72
CA GLU A 61 -17.63 1.16 26.55
C GLU A 61 -16.66 -0.02 26.66
N THR A 62 -15.36 0.24 26.51
CA THR A 62 -14.31 -0.79 26.42
C THR A 62 -13.29 -0.69 27.53
N THR A 63 -12.87 -1.84 28.05
CA THR A 63 -11.89 -1.98 29.13
C THR A 63 -10.54 -2.49 28.64
N ARG A 64 -10.48 -3.13 27.47
CA ARG A 64 -9.24 -3.63 26.86
C ARG A 64 -9.25 -3.47 25.35
N ILE A 65 -8.09 -3.13 24.79
CA ILE A 65 -7.80 -3.12 23.35
C ILE A 65 -6.38 -3.65 23.15
N ALA A 66 -6.19 -4.73 22.38
CA ALA A 66 -4.87 -5.34 22.19
C ALA A 66 -4.75 -6.17 20.90
N PHE A 67 -3.51 -6.43 20.47
CA PHE A 67 -3.15 -7.38 19.41
C PHE A 67 -2.51 -8.65 19.97
N VAL A 68 -2.51 -9.74 19.19
CA VAL A 68 -1.70 -10.94 19.48
C VAL A 68 -0.41 -10.88 18.69
N CYS A 69 0.71 -10.81 19.39
CA CYS A 69 2.03 -10.58 18.81
C CYS A 69 2.94 -11.80 19.02
N PRO A 70 3.35 -12.51 17.95
CA PRO A 70 4.41 -13.52 18.03
C PRO A 70 5.80 -12.92 18.21
N SER A 71 6.68 -13.69 18.85
CA SER A 71 8.14 -13.50 18.95
C SER A 71 8.90 -14.77 18.49
N TRP A 72 8.31 -15.52 17.54
CA TRP A 72 8.91 -16.71 16.93
C TRP A 72 9.49 -17.74 17.92
N SER A 73 8.83 -17.86 19.08
CA SER A 73 9.16 -18.79 20.16
C SER A 73 10.52 -18.56 20.86
N ASP A 74 11.16 -17.41 20.66
CA ASP A 74 12.40 -17.08 21.38
C ASP A 74 12.20 -16.15 22.59
N ASN A 75 11.03 -15.52 22.69
CA ASN A 75 10.65 -14.56 23.73
C ASN A 75 11.56 -13.32 23.76
N THR A 76 12.10 -12.93 22.61
CA THR A 76 12.96 -11.77 22.43
C THR A 76 12.39 -10.84 21.36
N GLY A 77 12.97 -9.65 21.27
CA GLY A 77 12.53 -8.63 20.33
C GLY A 77 11.50 -7.69 20.96
N SER A 78 11.35 -6.52 20.33
CA SER A 78 10.56 -5.44 20.90
C SER A 78 9.68 -4.79 19.85
N LEU A 79 8.55 -4.22 20.26
CA LEU A 79 7.75 -3.34 19.41
C LEU A 79 7.06 -2.29 20.27
N THR A 80 6.61 -1.21 19.65
CA THR A 80 5.85 -0.15 20.29
C THR A 80 4.37 -0.27 19.90
N VAL A 81 3.48 -0.20 20.87
CA VAL A 81 2.03 -0.10 20.64
C VAL A 81 1.55 1.31 20.95
N THR A 82 0.73 1.88 20.07
CA THR A 82 0.10 3.19 20.27
C THR A 82 -1.36 3.17 19.83
N LEU A 83 -2.24 3.85 20.56
CA LEU A 83 -3.68 3.93 20.28
C LEU A 83 -4.11 5.39 20.14
N TRP A 84 -4.82 5.69 19.07
CA TRP A 84 -5.46 6.99 18.83
C TRP A 84 -6.96 6.85 18.68
N LYS A 85 -7.66 7.95 18.94
CA LYS A 85 -9.02 8.13 18.43
C LYS A 85 -8.92 8.45 16.94
N TRP A 86 -9.64 7.71 16.12
CA TRP A 86 -9.64 7.94 14.68
C TRP A 86 -10.27 9.30 14.35
N ASP A 87 -9.64 10.04 13.43
CA ASP A 87 -10.15 11.29 12.87
C ASP A 87 -10.61 11.08 11.42
N THR A 88 -10.28 11.96 10.48
CA THR A 88 -10.69 11.83 9.08
C THR A 88 -9.84 10.83 8.30
N ASP A 89 -8.55 10.75 8.62
CA ASP A 89 -7.55 9.97 7.88
C ASP A 89 -6.36 9.62 8.79
N TYR A 90 -5.41 8.84 8.26
CA TYR A 90 -4.22 8.41 8.98
C TYR A 90 -3.40 9.60 9.53
N ASN A 91 -3.09 10.59 8.68
CA ASN A 91 -2.22 11.71 9.04
C ASN A 91 -2.85 12.60 10.11
N THR A 92 -4.15 12.90 9.99
CA THR A 92 -4.88 13.66 11.01
C THR A 92 -5.00 12.89 12.32
N THR A 93 -5.17 11.56 12.24
CA THR A 93 -5.22 10.68 13.41
C THR A 93 -3.89 10.67 14.18
N ILE A 94 -2.76 10.43 13.52
CA ILE A 94 -1.45 10.33 14.21
C ILE A 94 -0.88 11.70 14.64
N ALA A 95 -1.36 12.79 14.05
CA ALA A 95 -1.02 14.15 14.47
C ALA A 95 -1.67 14.54 15.81
N ALA A 96 -2.74 13.84 16.21
CA ALA A 96 -3.40 14.05 17.49
C ALA A 96 -2.60 13.41 18.64
N ALA A 97 -2.88 13.87 19.87
CA ALA A 97 -2.35 13.21 21.05
C ALA A 97 -2.93 11.78 21.14
N PRO A 98 -2.09 10.75 21.39
CA PRO A 98 -2.57 9.39 21.55
C PRO A 98 -3.50 9.28 22.77
N VAL A 99 -4.48 8.39 22.65
CA VAL A 99 -5.35 7.98 23.75
C VAL A 99 -4.55 7.12 24.73
N ALA A 100 -3.65 6.28 24.21
CA ALA A 100 -2.72 5.46 24.99
C ALA A 100 -1.42 5.19 24.21
N GLY A 101 -0.32 5.01 24.93
CA GLY A 101 1.01 4.89 24.34
C GLY A 101 1.61 6.24 23.90
N PRO A 102 2.73 6.24 23.15
CA PRO A 102 3.48 5.07 22.70
C PRO A 102 4.07 4.27 23.86
N THR A 103 3.87 2.96 23.85
CA THR A 103 4.36 2.04 24.87
C THR A 103 5.24 0.97 24.23
N PRO A 104 6.55 0.91 24.57
CA PRO A 104 7.41 -0.18 24.15
C PRO A 104 7.12 -1.44 24.97
N PHE A 105 7.02 -2.57 24.27
CA PHE A 105 7.03 -3.92 24.82
C PHE A 105 8.35 -4.56 24.41
N VAL A 106 9.12 -5.03 25.39
CA VAL A 106 10.50 -5.51 25.21
C VAL A 106 10.57 -6.94 25.71
N ASP A 107 11.17 -7.81 24.90
CA ASP A 107 11.39 -9.24 25.20
C ASP A 107 10.11 -9.91 25.72
N PHE A 108 9.02 -9.77 24.95
CA PHE A 108 7.71 -10.31 25.32
C PHE A 108 7.60 -11.79 24.97
N GLU A 109 6.83 -12.55 25.77
CA GLU A 109 6.61 -13.97 25.55
C GLU A 109 5.91 -14.21 24.20
N ASP A 110 6.25 -15.29 23.52
CA ASP A 110 5.70 -15.62 22.21
C ASP A 110 4.17 -15.73 22.25
N ASN A 111 3.53 -15.05 21.29
CA ASN A 111 2.07 -14.91 21.17
C ASN A 111 1.42 -14.11 22.31
N SER A 112 2.18 -13.23 22.97
CA SER A 112 1.64 -12.30 23.97
C SER A 112 0.55 -11.40 23.39
N VAL A 113 -0.42 -11.05 24.25
CA VAL A 113 -1.43 -10.04 23.93
C VAL A 113 -0.90 -8.68 24.36
N LEU A 114 -0.57 -7.83 23.38
CA LEU A 114 0.06 -6.52 23.60
C LEU A 114 -0.94 -5.40 23.32
N GLY A 115 -1.14 -4.52 24.30
CA GLY A 115 -2.11 -3.44 24.19
C GLY A 115 -2.34 -2.71 25.51
N PHE A 116 -3.59 -2.29 25.73
CA PHE A 116 -3.96 -1.41 26.83
C PHE A 116 -5.17 -1.93 27.59
N ASP A 117 -5.05 -1.89 28.92
CA ASP A 117 -6.17 -2.00 29.86
C ASP A 117 -6.53 -0.62 30.41
N PHE A 118 -7.84 -0.36 30.54
CA PHE A 118 -8.38 0.93 30.91
C PHE A 118 -9.13 0.86 32.25
N ASP A 119 -8.53 1.43 33.30
CA ASP A 119 -9.18 1.62 34.61
C ASP A 119 -10.46 2.47 34.51
N THR A 120 -10.46 3.43 33.60
CA THR A 120 -11.65 4.19 33.20
C THR A 120 -12.00 3.75 31.78
N PRO A 121 -13.14 3.06 31.58
CA PRO A 121 -13.50 2.53 30.28
C PRO A 121 -13.48 3.60 29.19
N MET A 122 -12.96 3.23 28.02
CA MET A 122 -13.02 4.10 26.86
C MET A 122 -14.45 4.13 26.30
N PRO A 123 -14.96 5.30 25.86
CA PRO A 123 -16.28 5.38 25.25
C PRO A 123 -16.33 4.62 23.92
N ALA A 124 -17.55 4.26 23.48
CA ALA A 124 -17.77 3.77 22.14
C ALA A 124 -17.24 4.76 21.09
N GLY A 125 -16.65 4.26 20.01
CA GLY A 125 -16.10 5.12 18.95
C GLY A 125 -15.16 4.38 18.01
N THR A 126 -14.63 5.14 17.06
CA THR A 126 -13.61 4.63 16.12
C THR A 126 -12.22 4.97 16.62
N TYR A 127 -11.33 3.98 16.57
CA TYR A 127 -9.97 4.05 17.09
C TYR A 127 -8.98 3.38 16.14
N TYR A 128 -7.71 3.74 16.27
CA TYR A 128 -6.60 3.16 15.52
C TYR A 128 -5.52 2.66 16.48
N LEU A 129 -5.29 1.35 16.49
CA LEU A 129 -4.22 0.69 17.25
C LEU A 129 -3.08 0.34 16.27
N GLN A 130 -1.88 0.84 16.53
CA GLN A 130 -0.70 0.65 15.69
C GLN A 130 0.42 -0.05 16.44
N LEU A 131 1.15 -0.90 15.72
CA LEU A 131 2.46 -1.43 16.03
C LEU A 131 3.52 -0.64 15.24
N SER A 132 4.60 -0.23 15.89
CA SER A 132 5.76 0.45 15.29
C SER A 132 7.05 0.04 15.98
N ASP A 133 8.20 0.53 15.48
CA ASP A 133 9.51 0.40 16.12
C ASP A 133 9.85 -1.05 16.49
N ALA A 134 9.52 -1.99 15.60
CA ALA A 134 9.89 -3.38 15.76
C ALA A 134 11.42 -3.51 15.77
N ALA A 135 11.98 -3.94 16.90
CA ALA A 135 13.40 -4.19 17.08
C ALA A 135 13.66 -5.69 17.05
N ASP A 136 14.73 -6.05 16.36
CA ASP A 136 15.20 -7.41 16.12
C ASP A 136 14.26 -8.26 15.25
N ASP A 137 14.84 -9.28 14.63
CA ASP A 137 14.38 -9.83 13.36
C ASP A 137 13.06 -10.61 13.44
N ASP A 138 12.50 -10.84 14.63
CA ASP A 138 11.60 -11.97 14.90
C ASP A 138 10.31 -11.60 15.68
N VAL A 139 9.78 -10.38 15.50
CA VAL A 139 8.48 -9.97 16.07
C VAL A 139 7.42 -9.63 15.01
N GLY A 140 6.14 -9.74 15.37
CA GLY A 140 5.06 -9.46 14.43
C GLY A 140 3.67 -9.38 15.05
N VAL A 141 2.66 -9.61 14.22
CA VAL A 141 1.25 -9.68 14.61
C VAL A 141 0.55 -10.82 13.85
N TRP A 142 -0.33 -11.55 14.52
CA TRP A 142 -1.17 -12.53 13.84
C TRP A 142 -2.17 -11.83 12.92
N SER A 143 -2.28 -12.32 11.69
CA SER A 143 -3.17 -11.81 10.65
C SER A 143 -3.94 -12.94 9.95
N ALA A 144 -4.92 -12.56 9.13
CA ALA A 144 -5.61 -13.44 8.20
C ALA A 144 -5.88 -12.69 6.88
N GLU A 145 -5.69 -13.37 5.74
CA GLU A 145 -5.97 -12.83 4.39
C GLU A 145 -7.47 -12.87 4.06
N GLU A 146 -8.28 -12.32 4.95
CA GLU A 146 -9.71 -12.13 4.78
C GLU A 146 -10.18 -10.84 5.45
N THR A 147 -11.30 -10.30 4.99
CA THR A 147 -11.90 -9.11 5.61
C THR A 147 -12.73 -9.50 6.83
N TYR A 148 -12.37 -8.99 7.99
CA TYR A 148 -13.21 -9.08 9.18
C TYR A 148 -14.12 -7.85 9.30
N PRO A 149 -15.46 -8.04 9.38
CA PRO A 149 -16.38 -6.92 9.54
C PRO A 149 -16.05 -6.07 10.78
N GLY A 150 -15.76 -4.78 10.56
CA GLY A 150 -15.43 -3.86 11.65
C GLY A 150 -13.94 -3.61 11.86
N GLN A 151 -13.08 -4.14 10.99
CA GLN A 151 -11.65 -3.87 10.94
C GLN A 151 -11.20 -3.31 9.58
N ALA A 152 -10.31 -2.32 9.57
CA ALA A 152 -9.56 -1.88 8.41
C ALA A 152 -8.06 -1.81 8.75
N VAL A 153 -7.23 -2.59 8.06
CA VAL A 153 -5.80 -2.67 8.36
C VAL A 153 -5.05 -1.61 7.58
N LEU A 154 -4.20 -0.85 8.28
CA LEU A 154 -3.31 0.13 7.67
C LEU A 154 -1.86 -0.35 7.80
N ARG A 155 -1.08 -0.23 6.72
CA ARG A 155 0.36 -0.45 6.67
C ARG A 155 1.01 0.85 6.20
N ASP A 156 1.86 1.47 7.01
CA ASP A 156 2.41 2.81 6.75
C ASP A 156 1.36 3.87 6.40
N GLY A 157 0.19 3.73 7.01
CA GLY A 157 -0.96 4.60 6.78
C GLY A 157 -1.83 4.25 5.57
N GLU A 158 -1.43 3.28 4.76
CA GLU A 158 -2.17 2.82 3.58
C GLU A 158 -3.10 1.63 3.90
N TYR A 159 -4.33 1.69 3.40
CA TYR A 159 -5.32 0.65 3.65
C TYR A 159 -5.03 -0.64 2.85
N ILE A 160 -4.87 -1.75 3.56
CA ILE A 160 -4.66 -3.07 2.98
C ILE A 160 -5.98 -3.84 2.94
N LYS A 161 -6.49 -4.04 1.72
CA LYS A 161 -7.73 -4.79 1.47
C LYS A 161 -7.55 -6.28 1.80
N LYS A 162 -8.64 -6.92 2.21
CA LYS A 162 -8.70 -8.37 2.53
C LYS A 162 -7.64 -8.80 3.56
N LEU A 163 -7.23 -7.91 4.47
CA LEU A 163 -6.34 -8.21 5.57
C LEU A 163 -7.01 -7.86 6.90
N SER A 164 -6.90 -8.75 7.86
CA SER A 164 -7.37 -8.56 9.24
C SER A 164 -6.27 -8.91 10.23
N LEU A 165 -6.21 -8.21 11.36
CA LEU A 165 -5.25 -8.46 12.44
C LEU A 165 -5.96 -9.06 13.66
N ARG A 166 -5.31 -10.01 14.32
CA ARG A 166 -5.83 -10.69 15.49
C ARG A 166 -5.84 -9.72 16.66
N MET A 167 -7.02 -9.18 16.92
CA MET A 167 -7.27 -8.15 17.93
C MET A 167 -8.27 -8.65 18.97
N TYR A 168 -8.11 -8.15 20.20
CA TYR A 168 -9.04 -8.31 21.30
C TYR A 168 -9.59 -6.94 21.73
N VAL A 169 -10.91 -6.87 21.88
CA VAL A 169 -11.62 -5.72 22.45
C VAL A 169 -12.58 -6.24 23.50
N ASP A 170 -12.35 -5.88 24.77
CA ASP A 170 -13.25 -6.24 25.87
C ASP A 170 -14.17 -5.08 26.21
N TYR A 171 -15.45 -5.38 26.37
CA TYR A 171 -16.48 -4.42 26.71
C TYR A 171 -16.82 -4.46 28.20
N VAL A 172 -17.15 -3.31 28.79
CA VAL A 172 -17.74 -3.23 30.15
C VAL A 172 -19.01 -4.07 30.23
N THR A 173 -19.80 -4.06 29.16
CA THR A 173 -20.99 -4.88 28.99
C THR A 173 -20.95 -5.46 27.59
N GLU A 174 -20.94 -6.78 27.51
CA GLU A 174 -20.88 -7.52 26.24
C GLU A 174 -22.08 -7.15 25.33
N PRO A 175 -21.85 -6.73 24.06
CA PRO A 175 -22.91 -6.38 23.14
C PRO A 175 -23.79 -7.59 22.77
N GLU A 176 -25.12 -7.40 22.70
CA GLU A 176 -26.07 -8.47 22.31
C GLU A 176 -26.05 -8.82 20.79
N GLY A 177 -25.11 -8.25 20.02
CA GLY A 177 -25.06 -8.35 18.55
C GLY A 177 -23.64 -8.26 17.98
N ALA A 178 -23.47 -7.53 16.87
CA ALA A 178 -22.15 -7.35 16.27
C ALA A 178 -21.19 -6.69 17.26
N ARG A 179 -20.00 -7.29 17.46
CA ARG A 179 -18.96 -6.76 18.34
C ARG A 179 -18.34 -5.48 17.82
N TYR A 180 -18.48 -5.17 16.53
CA TYR A 180 -17.91 -3.98 15.91
C TYR A 180 -18.97 -3.19 15.16
N GLY A 181 -18.80 -1.87 15.17
CA GLY A 181 -19.63 -0.92 14.44
C GLY A 181 -19.18 -0.76 12.99
N ALA A 182 -19.91 0.08 12.26
CA ALA A 182 -19.52 0.45 10.91
C ALA A 182 -18.15 1.13 10.90
N LEU A 183 -17.32 0.78 9.93
CA LEU A 183 -16.05 1.44 9.70
C LEU A 183 -16.25 2.77 8.98
N PRO A 184 -15.35 3.74 9.18
CA PRO A 184 -15.14 4.83 8.23
C PRO A 184 -14.95 4.28 6.82
N LYS A 185 -15.23 5.13 5.83
CA LYS A 185 -14.96 4.79 4.44
C LYS A 185 -13.43 4.85 4.24
N PHE A 186 -12.81 3.69 4.05
CA PHE A 186 -11.44 3.60 3.59
C PHE A 186 -11.47 3.50 2.08
N GLU A 187 -10.96 4.54 1.43
CA GLU A 187 -10.45 4.39 0.08
C GLU A 187 -9.16 3.55 0.20
N GLY A 188 -8.70 2.91 -0.88
CA GLY A 188 -7.43 2.18 -0.85
C GLY A 188 -6.26 3.08 -0.44
N PRO A 189 -4.99 2.66 -0.58
CA PRO A 189 -3.95 3.65 -0.85
C PRO A 189 -4.54 4.71 -1.78
N LYS A 190 -4.36 6.01 -1.45
CA LYS A 190 -4.77 7.06 -2.37
C LYS A 190 -4.03 6.75 -3.65
N ASP A 191 -4.79 6.28 -4.62
CA ASP A 191 -4.35 6.18 -5.97
C ASP A 191 -3.68 7.54 -6.27
N GLU A 192 -2.36 7.58 -6.46
CA GLU A 192 -1.75 8.51 -7.42
C GLU A 192 -2.16 8.09 -8.86
N LEU A 193 -3.42 7.68 -8.97
CA LEU A 193 -4.21 7.19 -10.09
C LEU A 193 -5.67 7.44 -9.70
N GLY A 194 -5.92 8.65 -9.19
CA GLY A 194 -7.24 9.22 -9.30
C GLY A 194 -7.68 9.02 -10.75
N CYS A 195 -8.98 8.91 -10.96
CA CYS A 195 -9.62 9.07 -12.25
C CYS A 195 -9.33 10.43 -12.94
N ASP A 196 -8.22 11.09 -12.60
CA ASP A 196 -7.69 12.34 -13.13
C ASP A 196 -6.34 12.17 -13.84
N ASP A 197 -5.63 11.05 -13.67
CA ASP A 197 -4.58 10.67 -14.61
C ASP A 197 -5.20 9.77 -15.66
N PRO A 198 -5.35 10.24 -16.93
CA PRO A 198 -5.84 9.37 -17.98
C PRO A 198 -4.88 8.17 -18.03
N LEU A 199 -5.40 6.93 -18.20
CA LEU A 199 -4.50 5.92 -18.76
C LEU A 199 -3.89 6.57 -20.03
N PRO A 200 -2.65 6.26 -20.43
CA PRO A 200 -2.19 6.68 -21.73
C PRO A 200 -3.29 6.32 -22.73
N TYR A 201 -3.50 7.18 -23.73
CA TYR A 201 -4.56 7.10 -24.74
C TYR A 201 -4.65 5.73 -25.46
N GLU A 202 -3.72 4.81 -25.14
CA GLU A 202 -3.36 3.58 -25.83
C GLU A 202 -3.24 2.34 -24.92
N VAL A 203 -3.58 2.38 -23.62
CA VAL A 203 -3.42 1.19 -22.72
C VAL A 203 -4.68 0.32 -22.62
N TYR A 204 -5.41 0.23 -23.73
CA TYR A 204 -6.53 -0.68 -23.86
C TYR A 204 -6.76 -1.05 -25.33
N PHE A 205 -7.34 -2.22 -25.52
CA PHE A 205 -7.71 -2.77 -26.80
C PHE A 205 -9.21 -3.03 -26.77
N LYS A 206 -9.96 -2.26 -27.55
CA LYS A 206 -11.34 -2.63 -27.91
C LYS A 206 -11.25 -3.63 -29.03
N MET A 207 -11.88 -4.79 -28.87
CA MET A 207 -11.84 -5.81 -29.90
C MET A 207 -12.51 -5.34 -31.21
N ALA A 208 -13.38 -4.35 -31.14
CA ALA A 208 -14.05 -3.77 -32.31
C ALA A 208 -13.08 -3.02 -33.24
N ASP A 209 -11.99 -2.50 -32.69
CA ASP A 209 -10.98 -1.73 -33.40
C ASP A 209 -9.69 -2.55 -33.62
N PHE A 210 -9.66 -3.80 -33.16
CA PHE A 210 -8.47 -4.63 -33.13
C PHE A 210 -8.21 -5.30 -34.49
N ASP A 211 -6.98 -5.21 -35.00
CA ASP A 211 -6.56 -5.88 -36.22
C ASP A 211 -6.11 -7.32 -35.91
N LEU A 212 -6.92 -8.30 -36.31
CA LEU A 212 -6.64 -9.72 -36.10
C LEU A 212 -5.39 -10.23 -36.84
N SER A 213 -4.78 -9.46 -37.74
CA SER A 213 -3.50 -9.85 -38.34
C SER A 213 -2.33 -9.81 -37.36
N ASP A 214 -2.49 -9.14 -36.22
CA ASP A 214 -1.51 -9.12 -35.11
C ASP A 214 -1.63 -10.35 -34.19
N CYS A 215 -2.65 -11.17 -34.40
CA CYS A 215 -2.90 -12.41 -33.70
C CYS A 215 -2.21 -13.60 -34.42
N ALA A 216 -1.51 -14.46 -33.68
CA ALA A 216 -0.89 -15.67 -34.23
C ALA A 216 -1.55 -16.98 -33.73
N ALA A 217 -2.24 -17.69 -34.64
CA ALA A 217 -2.99 -18.92 -34.33
C ALA A 217 -2.19 -20.20 -34.36
N GLY A 218 -2.30 -20.97 -33.27
CA GLY A 218 -2.06 -22.40 -33.27
C GLY A 218 -3.14 -23.12 -34.08
N ASP A 219 -2.82 -24.31 -34.58
CA ASP A 219 -3.65 -25.09 -35.52
C ASP A 219 -5.06 -25.47 -34.99
N GLN A 220 -5.36 -25.19 -33.71
CA GLN A 220 -6.58 -25.64 -33.03
C GLN A 220 -7.34 -24.53 -32.28
N VAL A 221 -6.91 -23.27 -32.32
CA VAL A 221 -7.69 -22.15 -31.76
C VAL A 221 -8.07 -21.21 -32.88
N GLU A 222 -9.35 -20.91 -32.98
CA GLU A 222 -9.89 -20.03 -34.02
C GLU A 222 -10.30 -18.69 -33.41
N PHE A 223 -9.99 -17.61 -34.14
CA PHE A 223 -10.35 -16.24 -33.78
C PHE A 223 -11.17 -15.65 -34.92
N GLU A 224 -12.34 -15.12 -34.59
CA GLU A 224 -13.23 -14.46 -35.54
C GLU A 224 -13.77 -13.18 -34.93
N GLN A 225 -13.82 -12.10 -35.70
CA GLN A 225 -14.46 -10.87 -35.26
C GLN A 225 -15.95 -10.96 -35.52
N ASN A 226 -16.76 -10.85 -34.47
CA ASN A 226 -18.22 -10.82 -34.58
C ASN A 226 -18.71 -9.50 -35.18
N GLU A 227 -19.94 -9.50 -35.72
CA GLU A 227 -20.57 -8.28 -36.27
C GLU A 227 -20.75 -7.16 -35.23
N ASP A 228 -20.83 -7.51 -33.94
CA ASP A 228 -20.95 -6.55 -32.84
C ASP A 228 -19.61 -5.96 -32.38
N GLY A 229 -18.50 -6.36 -33.02
CA GLY A 229 -17.15 -5.91 -32.71
C GLY A 229 -16.47 -6.69 -31.59
N THR A 230 -17.09 -7.74 -31.04
CA THR A 230 -16.38 -8.63 -30.10
C THR A 230 -15.47 -9.61 -30.85
N LEU A 231 -14.44 -10.10 -30.16
CA LEU A 231 -13.58 -11.17 -30.66
C LEU A 231 -14.08 -12.51 -30.16
N HIS A 232 -14.61 -13.33 -31.07
CA HIS A 232 -14.95 -14.71 -30.81
C HIS A 232 -13.70 -15.58 -30.80
N VAL A 233 -13.60 -16.43 -29.79
CA VAL A 233 -12.54 -17.43 -29.65
C VAL A 233 -13.20 -18.80 -29.51
N PHE A 234 -12.82 -19.70 -30.41
CA PHE A 234 -13.29 -21.08 -30.42
C PHE A 234 -12.13 -22.04 -30.15
N VAL A 235 -12.33 -22.92 -29.17
CA VAL A 235 -11.42 -24.03 -28.85
C VAL A 235 -12.22 -25.33 -28.93
N PRO A 236 -11.92 -26.22 -29.90
CA PRO A 236 -12.63 -27.48 -30.05
C PRO A 236 -12.28 -28.46 -28.93
N GLU A 237 -13.22 -29.37 -28.63
CA GLU A 237 -13.02 -30.52 -27.75
C GLU A 237 -11.72 -31.25 -28.10
N GLY A 238 -10.91 -31.56 -27.08
CA GLY A 238 -9.69 -32.34 -27.27
C GLY A 238 -8.50 -31.54 -27.83
N ALA A 239 -8.59 -30.21 -27.95
CA ALA A 239 -7.45 -29.39 -28.34
C ALA A 239 -6.27 -29.54 -27.36
N PHE A 240 -5.08 -29.90 -27.86
CA PHE A 240 -3.90 -30.15 -27.02
C PHE A 240 -2.98 -28.92 -26.90
N ASP A 241 -3.18 -27.89 -27.73
CA ASP A 241 -2.37 -26.68 -27.77
C ASP A 241 -3.24 -25.43 -27.94
N CYS A 242 -4.09 -25.17 -26.95
CA CYS A 242 -4.97 -23.99 -26.88
C CYS A 242 -4.23 -22.68 -26.54
N LYS A 243 -2.95 -22.60 -26.92
CA LYS A 243 -2.02 -21.51 -26.60
C LYS A 243 -1.98 -20.51 -27.75
N TYR A 244 -1.99 -19.23 -27.43
CA TYR A 244 -2.07 -18.21 -28.46
C TYR A 244 -1.35 -16.91 -28.09
N ASP A 245 -0.52 -16.41 -28.99
CA ASP A 245 0.14 -15.12 -28.80
C ASP A 245 -0.76 -13.98 -29.28
N LEU A 246 -1.16 -13.10 -28.36
CA LEU A 246 -1.77 -11.81 -28.69
C LEU A 246 -0.65 -10.75 -28.60
N LYS A 247 0.02 -10.54 -29.73
CA LYS A 247 1.13 -9.60 -29.79
C LYS A 247 0.60 -8.22 -30.10
N PHE A 248 0.86 -7.29 -29.21
CA PHE A 248 0.79 -5.88 -29.54
C PHE A 248 2.15 -5.53 -30.14
N GLU A 249 2.30 -5.65 -31.46
CA GLU A 249 3.48 -5.08 -32.11
C GLU A 249 3.40 -3.57 -31.91
N LEU A 250 4.21 -3.06 -30.99
CA LEU A 250 4.27 -1.65 -30.62
C LEU A 250 4.61 -0.82 -31.87
N PHE A 251 3.59 -0.35 -32.57
CA PHE A 251 3.64 0.92 -33.28
C PHE A 251 3.10 2.00 -32.35
N PHE A 252 3.58 2.01 -31.09
CA PHE A 252 3.55 3.24 -30.32
C PHE A 252 4.51 4.19 -31.04
N ASP A 253 4.02 5.37 -31.40
CA ASP A 253 4.93 6.46 -31.73
C ASP A 253 5.91 6.58 -30.54
N VAL A 254 7.16 6.92 -30.85
CA VAL A 254 8.37 6.74 -30.00
C VAL A 254 8.34 7.39 -28.60
N ASP A 255 7.19 7.91 -28.17
CA ASP A 255 6.94 8.69 -26.97
C ASP A 255 5.99 8.00 -25.94
N ASP A 256 5.30 6.88 -26.26
CA ASP A 256 4.29 6.26 -25.38
C ASP A 256 4.65 4.81 -24.94
N GLU A 257 5.66 4.67 -24.07
CA GLU A 257 6.03 3.39 -23.46
C GLU A 257 5.09 3.04 -22.28
N ILE A 258 4.43 1.86 -22.32
CA ILE A 258 3.57 1.41 -21.21
C ILE A 258 4.42 0.81 -20.08
N SER A 259 4.55 1.57 -18.99
CA SER A 259 5.24 1.16 -17.76
C SER A 259 4.54 -0.03 -17.08
N CYS A 260 5.27 -1.14 -16.88
CA CYS A 260 4.81 -2.26 -16.07
C CYS A 260 4.65 -1.92 -14.59
N LYS A 261 5.35 -0.87 -14.12
CA LYS A 261 5.24 -0.39 -12.74
C LYS A 261 3.91 0.32 -12.49
N ASP A 262 3.52 1.16 -13.45
CA ASP A 262 2.32 1.99 -13.31
C ASP A 262 1.06 1.23 -13.73
N TYR A 263 1.21 0.24 -14.62
CA TYR A 263 0.13 -0.62 -15.12
C TYR A 263 0.47 -2.12 -15.04
N PRO A 264 0.63 -2.70 -13.84
CA PRO A 264 0.97 -4.10 -13.70
C PRO A 264 -0.20 -5.05 -13.97
N TYR A 265 -1.46 -4.65 -13.77
CA TYR A 265 -2.59 -5.56 -13.92
C TYR A 265 -3.16 -5.52 -15.34
N VAL A 266 -3.48 -6.68 -15.90
CA VAL A 266 -4.16 -6.80 -17.20
C VAL A 266 -5.55 -7.38 -16.95
N ALA A 267 -6.59 -6.71 -17.43
CA ALA A 267 -7.96 -7.18 -17.31
C ALA A 267 -8.56 -7.49 -18.68
N ILE A 268 -9.31 -8.58 -18.76
CA ILE A 268 -9.98 -9.04 -19.96
C ILE A 268 -11.48 -9.12 -19.65
N ARG A 269 -12.28 -8.39 -20.42
CA ARG A 269 -13.73 -8.48 -20.37
C ARG A 269 -14.19 -9.50 -21.39
N LEU A 270 -14.70 -10.61 -20.87
CA LEU A 270 -15.08 -11.76 -21.68
C LEU A 270 -16.43 -12.33 -21.26
N LYS A 271 -17.03 -13.09 -22.15
CA LYS A 271 -18.23 -13.88 -21.92
C LYS A 271 -17.99 -15.29 -22.42
N LEU A 272 -18.40 -16.27 -21.63
CA LEU A 272 -18.31 -17.67 -22.00
C LEU A 272 -19.66 -18.10 -22.57
N ASN A 273 -19.68 -18.51 -23.84
CA ASN A 273 -20.90 -18.75 -24.61
C ASN A 273 -21.36 -20.20 -24.61
N ASN A 274 -20.42 -21.14 -24.47
CA ASN A 274 -20.71 -22.55 -24.36
C ASN A 274 -19.71 -23.21 -23.42
N ILE A 275 -20.22 -23.76 -22.31
CA ILE A 275 -19.43 -24.44 -21.29
C ILE A 275 -20.28 -25.57 -20.76
N GLU A 276 -19.98 -26.80 -21.17
CA GLU A 276 -20.63 -27.96 -20.57
C GLU A 276 -19.78 -28.65 -19.49
N ASP A 277 -18.53 -28.24 -19.28
CA ASP A 277 -17.70 -28.67 -18.15
C ASP A 277 -16.61 -27.61 -17.85
N ASN A 278 -16.21 -27.46 -16.58
CA ASN A 278 -15.10 -26.57 -16.20
C ASN A 278 -13.80 -27.02 -16.88
N ALA A 279 -13.42 -26.33 -17.97
CA ALA A 279 -12.25 -26.68 -18.77
C ALA A 279 -10.91 -26.20 -18.17
N GLY A 280 -10.93 -25.67 -16.93
CA GLY A 280 -9.75 -25.21 -16.21
C GLY A 280 -9.52 -23.70 -16.29
N PRO A 281 -8.48 -23.16 -15.65
CA PRO A 281 -8.11 -21.75 -15.82
C PRO A 281 -7.42 -21.53 -17.17
N GLY A 282 -7.47 -20.31 -17.69
CA GLY A 282 -6.52 -19.85 -18.71
C GLY A 282 -5.18 -19.49 -18.07
N GLU A 283 -4.23 -19.07 -18.91
CA GLU A 283 -2.91 -18.65 -18.47
C GLU A 283 -2.42 -17.48 -19.34
N MET A 284 -1.80 -16.47 -18.72
CA MET A 284 -1.26 -15.32 -19.43
C MET A 284 0.25 -15.24 -19.23
N PHE A 285 1.03 -15.21 -20.31
CA PHE A 285 2.48 -14.98 -20.28
C PHE A 285 2.78 -13.56 -20.66
N MET A 286 3.63 -12.88 -19.91
CA MET A 286 3.88 -11.46 -20.10
C MET A 286 5.20 -11.26 -20.84
N TYR A 287 5.19 -10.42 -21.86
CA TYR A 287 6.39 -10.01 -22.59
C TYR A 287 6.71 -8.57 -22.24
N THR A 288 7.95 -8.34 -21.82
CA THR A 288 8.45 -7.03 -21.40
C THR A 288 9.86 -6.82 -21.93
N THR A 289 10.39 -5.60 -21.78
CA THR A 289 11.78 -5.28 -22.16
C THR A 289 12.82 -6.21 -21.54
N SER A 290 12.60 -6.71 -20.32
CA SER A 290 13.49 -7.67 -19.66
C SER A 290 13.02 -9.13 -19.75
N ILE A 291 11.77 -9.39 -20.14
CA ILE A 291 11.21 -10.74 -20.28
C ILE A 291 10.94 -11.04 -21.77
N SER A 292 11.92 -11.68 -22.41
CA SER A 292 11.79 -12.13 -23.80
C SER A 292 11.40 -13.62 -23.89
N GLY A 293 10.22 -13.90 -24.46
CA GLY A 293 9.77 -15.24 -24.83
C GLY A 293 9.06 -16.02 -23.72
N ALA A 294 8.20 -16.97 -24.12
CA ALA A 294 7.36 -17.75 -23.21
C ALA A 294 8.14 -18.90 -22.57
N THR A 295 9.18 -18.57 -21.81
CA THR A 295 9.91 -19.55 -20.99
C THR A 295 9.23 -19.69 -19.63
N GLY A 296 9.03 -20.95 -19.21
CA GLY A 296 8.22 -21.29 -18.04
C GLY A 296 8.68 -20.55 -16.78
N GLY A 297 7.75 -19.82 -16.16
CA GLY A 297 8.01 -19.10 -14.92
C GLY A 297 7.41 -17.69 -14.85
N TYR A 298 6.99 -17.09 -15.97
CA TYR A 298 6.47 -15.71 -16.05
C TYR A 298 4.99 -15.64 -16.44
N SER A 299 4.21 -16.67 -16.11
CA SER A 299 2.77 -16.71 -16.35
C SER A 299 1.95 -16.45 -15.09
N THR A 300 0.73 -15.96 -15.26
CA THR A 300 -0.28 -15.92 -14.20
C THR A 300 -1.56 -16.61 -14.67
N ALA A 301 -2.30 -17.18 -13.74
CA ALA A 301 -3.53 -17.90 -14.06
C ALA A 301 -4.69 -16.92 -14.30
N LEU A 302 -5.41 -17.10 -15.40
CA LEU A 302 -6.66 -16.40 -15.67
C LEU A 302 -7.83 -17.28 -15.19
N ARG A 303 -8.51 -16.84 -14.14
CA ARG A 303 -9.56 -17.62 -13.49
C ARG A 303 -10.93 -17.19 -13.99
N TYR A 304 -11.57 -18.06 -14.77
CA TYR A 304 -12.92 -17.86 -15.24
C TYR A 304 -13.96 -18.26 -14.18
N ASP A 305 -15.02 -17.49 -14.03
CA ASP A 305 -16.26 -17.97 -13.42
C ASP A 305 -17.06 -18.75 -14.46
N TRP A 306 -16.80 -20.06 -14.51
CA TRP A 306 -17.49 -21.01 -15.38
C TRP A 306 -19.00 -21.16 -15.10
N LYS A 307 -19.53 -20.55 -14.03
CA LYS A 307 -20.97 -20.52 -13.73
C LYS A 307 -21.63 -19.22 -14.20
N ASN A 308 -20.86 -18.22 -14.58
CA ASN A 308 -21.37 -16.96 -15.10
C ASN A 308 -21.53 -17.06 -16.62
N ALA A 309 -22.78 -17.16 -17.07
CA ALA A 309 -23.15 -17.16 -18.49
C ALA A 309 -23.30 -15.73 -19.08
N ASP A 310 -23.09 -14.71 -18.25
CA ASP A 310 -23.03 -13.32 -18.68
C ASP A 310 -21.57 -12.85 -18.68
N TRP A 311 -21.36 -11.63 -19.15
CA TRP A 311 -20.05 -11.01 -19.17
C TRP A 311 -19.39 -10.96 -17.78
N GLN A 312 -18.07 -11.14 -17.77
CA GLN A 312 -17.22 -11.08 -16.60
C GLN A 312 -15.89 -10.40 -16.93
N THR A 313 -15.30 -9.78 -15.92
CA THR A 313 -13.94 -9.26 -16.01
C THR A 313 -13.00 -10.21 -15.29
N VAL A 314 -12.01 -10.73 -16.02
CA VAL A 314 -10.97 -11.61 -15.51
C VAL A 314 -9.68 -10.82 -15.46
N VAL A 315 -9.01 -10.83 -14.30
CA VAL A 315 -7.79 -10.06 -14.08
C VAL A 315 -6.61 -11.01 -13.96
N ALA A 316 -5.57 -10.73 -14.74
CA ALA A 316 -4.26 -11.29 -14.54
C ALA A 316 -3.55 -10.46 -13.47
N ASP A 317 -3.25 -11.10 -12.33
CA ASP A 317 -2.39 -10.53 -11.30
C ASP A 317 -0.97 -11.10 -11.48
N PRO A 318 -0.06 -10.34 -12.10
CA PRO A 318 1.32 -10.81 -12.26
C PRO A 318 2.16 -10.55 -11.02
N THR A 319 1.67 -9.78 -10.04
CA THR A 319 2.33 -9.60 -8.75
C THR A 319 2.33 -10.92 -7.96
N SER A 320 1.35 -11.80 -8.18
CA SER A 320 1.37 -13.15 -7.62
C SER A 320 2.58 -14.00 -8.08
N ASN A 321 3.22 -13.64 -9.19
CA ASN A 321 4.36 -14.36 -9.75
C ASN A 321 5.70 -13.74 -9.31
N ALA A 322 6.47 -14.49 -8.51
CA ALA A 322 7.78 -14.05 -8.00
C ALA A 322 8.80 -13.76 -9.11
N SER A 323 8.74 -14.47 -10.24
CA SER A 323 9.65 -14.26 -11.37
C SER A 323 9.32 -12.97 -12.11
N PHE A 324 8.03 -12.62 -12.23
CA PHE A 324 7.61 -11.33 -12.79
C PHE A 324 7.98 -10.17 -11.87
N LYS A 325 7.65 -10.27 -10.57
CA LYS A 325 8.07 -9.29 -9.55
C LYS A 325 9.57 -8.98 -9.59
N LYS A 326 10.39 -10.02 -9.71
CA LYS A 326 11.85 -9.88 -9.71
C LYS A 326 12.40 -9.20 -10.97
N ASN A 327 11.77 -9.42 -12.12
CA ASN A 327 12.36 -9.07 -13.41
C ASN A 327 11.69 -7.91 -14.14
N ALA A 328 10.40 -7.61 -13.88
CA ALA A 328 9.63 -6.70 -14.72
C ALA A 328 8.76 -5.65 -14.00
N LEU A 329 8.61 -5.69 -12.67
CA LEU A 329 7.66 -4.79 -12.00
C LEU A 329 8.14 -3.33 -11.85
N ASN A 330 9.45 -3.06 -11.95
CA ASN A 330 10.00 -1.78 -11.45
C ASN A 330 10.34 -0.75 -12.54
N ASP A 331 10.87 -1.16 -13.70
CA ASP A 331 11.32 -0.24 -14.76
C ASP A 331 11.09 -0.80 -16.18
N ASP A 332 10.31 -1.87 -16.31
CA ASP A 332 10.12 -2.57 -17.57
C ASP A 332 8.91 -2.03 -18.34
N ILE A 333 8.98 -2.15 -19.66
CA ILE A 333 7.91 -1.74 -20.57
C ILE A 333 7.22 -2.97 -21.14
N TRP A 334 5.89 -2.93 -21.24
CA TRP A 334 5.10 -3.98 -21.88
C TRP A 334 5.41 -4.06 -23.37
N LEU A 335 5.70 -5.28 -23.85
CA LEU A 335 5.89 -5.59 -25.27
C LEU A 335 4.76 -6.44 -25.86
N GLY A 336 3.90 -7.02 -25.03
CA GLY A 336 2.87 -7.96 -25.46
C GLY A 336 2.51 -8.97 -24.37
N PHE A 337 1.57 -9.85 -24.67
CA PHE A 337 1.36 -11.06 -23.86
C PHE A 337 0.98 -12.27 -24.72
N ARG A 338 1.11 -13.46 -24.15
CA ARG A 338 0.46 -14.67 -24.67
C ARG A 338 -0.79 -14.93 -23.85
N PHE A 339 -1.90 -15.16 -24.52
CA PHE A 339 -3.14 -15.59 -23.91
C PHE A 339 -3.36 -17.08 -24.24
N ASP A 340 -3.04 -17.92 -23.27
CA ASP A 340 -3.41 -19.33 -23.32
C ASP A 340 -4.83 -19.45 -22.79
N VAL A 341 -5.78 -19.71 -23.71
CA VAL A 341 -7.21 -19.72 -23.40
C VAL A 341 -7.52 -20.69 -22.28
N LEU A 342 -6.84 -21.84 -22.26
CA LEU A 342 -6.96 -22.88 -21.24
C LEU A 342 -5.58 -23.43 -20.86
N ASN A 343 -5.45 -23.89 -19.62
CA ASN A 343 -4.30 -24.64 -19.14
C ASN A 343 -4.66 -26.14 -19.07
N GLY A 344 -4.84 -26.73 -20.25
CA GLY A 344 -5.19 -28.13 -20.40
C GLY A 344 -6.02 -28.42 -21.65
N THR A 345 -6.34 -29.69 -21.84
CA THR A 345 -7.18 -30.16 -22.94
C THR A 345 -8.65 -30.07 -22.53
N PRO A 346 -9.50 -29.31 -23.26
CA PRO A 346 -10.91 -29.19 -22.92
C PRO A 346 -11.66 -30.50 -23.20
N ALA A 347 -12.61 -30.83 -22.34
CA ALA A 347 -13.46 -32.02 -22.45
C ALA A 347 -14.68 -31.82 -23.39
N THR A 348 -14.99 -30.57 -23.72
CA THR A 348 -16.06 -30.14 -24.64
C THR A 348 -15.57 -28.94 -25.44
N ASP A 349 -16.30 -28.54 -26.47
CA ASP A 349 -16.04 -27.25 -27.13
C ASP A 349 -16.14 -26.09 -26.13
N VAL A 350 -15.25 -25.11 -26.28
CA VAL A 350 -15.24 -23.86 -25.50
C VAL A 350 -15.37 -22.69 -26.47
N GLU A 351 -16.39 -21.88 -26.23
CA GLU A 351 -16.65 -20.65 -26.97
C GLU A 351 -16.61 -19.47 -26.01
N MET A 352 -15.86 -18.43 -26.37
CA MET A 352 -15.85 -17.17 -25.62
C MET A 352 -15.84 -15.97 -26.55
N ASP A 353 -16.47 -14.88 -26.11
CA ASP A 353 -16.33 -13.57 -26.74
C ASP A 353 -15.54 -12.65 -25.82
N ILE A 354 -14.64 -11.85 -26.39
CA ILE A 354 -13.87 -10.82 -25.71
C ILE A 354 -14.33 -9.46 -26.22
N GLU A 355 -14.63 -8.54 -25.31
CA GLU A 355 -15.06 -7.18 -25.66
C GLU A 355 -13.87 -6.21 -25.63
N TRP A 356 -13.08 -6.27 -24.57
CA TRP A 356 -11.91 -5.42 -24.41
C TRP A 356 -10.86 -6.05 -23.50
N ILE A 357 -9.63 -5.56 -23.66
CA ILE A 357 -8.48 -5.84 -22.81
C ILE A 357 -7.90 -4.49 -22.38
N ALA A 358 -7.58 -4.31 -21.11
CA ALA A 358 -7.05 -3.04 -20.60
C ALA A 358 -6.07 -3.26 -19.45
N PHE A 359 -5.16 -2.31 -19.24
CA PHE A 359 -4.18 -2.39 -18.15
C PHE A 359 -4.49 -1.37 -17.06
N PHE A 360 -4.15 -1.73 -15.83
CA PHE A 360 -4.55 -1.00 -14.63
C PHE A 360 -3.41 -0.96 -13.61
N GLY A 361 -3.37 0.14 -12.85
CA GLY A 361 -2.48 0.28 -11.70
C GLY A 361 -2.83 -0.64 -10.52
N SER A 362 -4.08 -1.11 -10.44
CA SER A 362 -4.55 -1.98 -9.36
C SER A 362 -5.57 -3.01 -9.83
N GLU A 363 -5.63 -4.16 -9.13
CA GLU A 363 -6.64 -5.20 -9.35
C GLU A 363 -8.06 -4.66 -9.13
N GLU A 364 -8.25 -3.76 -8.17
CA GLU A 364 -9.59 -3.24 -7.90
C GLU A 364 -10.07 -2.26 -8.96
N ALA A 365 -9.18 -1.45 -9.54
CA ALA A 365 -9.53 -0.61 -10.68
C ALA A 365 -9.94 -1.49 -11.88
N ALA A 366 -9.18 -2.56 -12.15
CA ALA A 366 -9.49 -3.54 -13.17
C ALA A 366 -10.88 -4.17 -12.98
N LEU A 367 -11.19 -4.63 -11.76
CA LEU A 367 -12.48 -5.26 -11.44
C LEU A 367 -13.66 -4.27 -11.41
N ALA A 368 -13.42 -2.99 -11.09
CA ALA A 368 -14.46 -1.97 -10.98
C ALA A 368 -14.76 -1.27 -12.32
N PHE A 369 -13.89 -1.44 -13.34
CA PHE A 369 -14.06 -0.79 -14.62
C PHE A 369 -15.31 -1.30 -15.36
N ASP A 370 -16.15 -0.36 -15.78
CA ASP A 370 -17.46 -0.61 -16.37
C ASP A 370 -17.43 -0.74 -17.90
N GLY A 371 -16.25 -0.68 -18.52
CA GLY A 371 -16.08 -0.71 -19.97
C GLY A 371 -16.34 0.64 -20.64
N ASP A 372 -16.67 1.70 -19.89
CA ASP A 372 -16.89 3.03 -20.44
C ASP A 372 -15.54 3.76 -20.63
N PHE A 373 -14.87 3.41 -21.72
CA PHE A 373 -13.64 4.08 -22.14
C PHE A 373 -13.86 5.58 -22.39
N ALA A 374 -15.04 6.03 -22.83
CA ALA A 374 -15.25 7.46 -23.05
C ALA A 374 -15.30 8.25 -21.73
N LYS A 375 -15.79 7.61 -20.65
CA LYS A 375 -15.76 8.15 -19.29
C LYS A 375 -14.36 8.09 -18.68
N ALA A 376 -13.61 7.02 -18.91
CA ALA A 376 -12.23 6.90 -18.46
C ALA A 376 -11.27 7.81 -19.26
N PHE A 377 -11.63 8.15 -20.49
CA PHE A 377 -10.86 8.95 -21.45
C PHE A 377 -11.77 9.92 -22.20
N PRO A 378 -12.13 11.06 -21.61
CA PRO A 378 -12.79 12.09 -22.38
C PRO A 378 -11.86 12.49 -23.52
N GLU A 379 -12.27 12.24 -24.78
CA GLU A 379 -11.51 12.66 -25.96
C GLU A 379 -11.00 14.08 -25.75
N LYS A 380 -9.70 14.29 -25.97
CA LYS A 380 -9.13 15.63 -25.98
C LYS A 380 -9.91 16.40 -27.04
N ALA A 381 -10.78 17.31 -26.60
CA ALA A 381 -11.52 18.18 -27.51
C ALA A 381 -10.49 18.80 -28.44
N THR A 382 -10.54 18.39 -29.71
CA THR A 382 -9.71 19.01 -30.74
C THR A 382 -10.21 20.43 -30.79
N ALA A 383 -9.53 21.34 -30.11
CA ALA A 383 -9.83 22.74 -30.20
C ALA A 383 -9.63 23.09 -31.68
N GLU A 384 -10.73 23.25 -32.42
CA GLU A 384 -10.70 23.85 -33.74
C GLU A 384 -9.79 25.09 -33.67
N PRO A 385 -8.95 25.34 -34.68
CA PRO A 385 -8.02 26.46 -34.62
C PRO A 385 -8.84 27.73 -34.46
N VAL A 386 -8.83 28.31 -33.27
CA VAL A 386 -9.39 29.64 -33.03
C VAL A 386 -8.53 30.57 -33.89
N ILE A 387 -9.06 30.94 -35.05
CA ILE A 387 -8.53 32.06 -35.83
C ILE A 387 -8.62 33.26 -34.91
N THR A 388 -7.48 33.58 -34.29
CA THR A 388 -7.33 34.80 -33.53
C THR A 388 -7.31 35.91 -34.56
N GLU A 389 -8.40 36.67 -34.66
CA GLU A 389 -8.41 37.88 -35.47
C GLU A 389 -7.26 38.79 -35.03
N ALA A 390 -6.60 39.40 -36.03
CA ALA A 390 -5.42 40.23 -35.86
C ALA A 390 -5.62 41.29 -34.76
N PRO A 391 -4.58 41.59 -33.95
CA PRO A 391 -4.71 42.48 -32.81
C PRO A 391 -5.10 43.88 -33.27
N VAL A 392 -6.20 44.40 -32.72
CA VAL A 392 -6.59 45.80 -32.86
C VAL A 392 -5.55 46.65 -32.14
N VAL A 393 -4.97 47.60 -32.88
CA VAL A 393 -4.06 48.62 -32.39
C VAL A 393 -4.71 49.35 -31.21
N THR A 394 -4.14 49.19 -30.02
CA THR A 394 -4.51 49.97 -28.83
C THR A 394 -3.41 51.00 -28.58
N GLU A 395 -3.81 52.26 -28.36
CA GLU A 395 -2.91 53.42 -28.29
C GLU A 395 -1.89 53.35 -27.14
N ALA A 396 -0.76 54.04 -27.34
CA ALA A 396 0.43 54.02 -26.51
C ALA A 396 0.17 54.44 -25.04
N PRO A 397 0.88 53.81 -24.06
CA PRO A 397 0.73 54.15 -22.65
C PRO A 397 1.44 55.47 -22.31
N VAL A 398 0.80 56.27 -21.46
CA VAL A 398 1.35 57.51 -20.89
C VAL A 398 2.47 57.18 -19.91
N VAL A 399 3.59 57.88 -20.08
CA VAL A 399 4.81 57.82 -19.24
C VAL A 399 4.47 58.06 -17.76
N THR A 400 4.87 57.14 -16.90
CA THR A 400 4.91 57.34 -15.44
C THR A 400 6.36 57.31 -14.96
N GLU A 401 6.74 58.25 -14.10
CA GLU A 401 8.12 58.54 -13.72
C GLU A 401 8.82 57.42 -12.93
N ALA A 402 10.14 57.35 -13.10
CA ALA A 402 11.03 56.33 -12.54
C ALA A 402 11.20 56.45 -11.01
N PRO A 403 11.39 55.32 -10.28
CA PRO A 403 11.70 55.35 -8.85
C PRO A 403 13.14 55.81 -8.58
N LYS A 404 13.34 56.54 -7.48
CA LYS A 404 14.66 56.96 -6.98
C LYS A 404 15.48 55.78 -6.47
N ALA A 405 16.79 55.81 -6.77
CA ALA A 405 17.79 54.85 -6.34
C ALA A 405 17.93 54.76 -4.81
N THR A 406 18.13 53.56 -4.30
CA THR A 406 18.47 53.26 -2.90
C THR A 406 19.93 52.78 -2.83
N ASP A 407 20.68 53.28 -1.84
CA ASP A 407 22.13 53.11 -1.71
C ASP A 407 22.58 51.66 -1.43
N ALA A 408 23.77 51.34 -1.95
CA ALA A 408 24.41 50.03 -1.88
C ALA A 408 24.98 49.70 -0.47
N PRO A 409 25.05 48.41 -0.08
CA PRO A 409 25.66 48.00 1.19
C PRO A 409 27.18 48.18 1.18
N LYS A 410 27.72 48.58 2.34
CA LYS A 410 29.14 48.83 2.57
C LYS A 410 29.91 47.52 2.80
N ALA A 411 31.08 47.40 2.17
CA ALA A 411 31.98 46.25 2.28
C ALA A 411 32.54 46.07 3.71
N THR A 412 32.72 44.82 4.11
CA THR A 412 33.38 44.43 5.38
C THR A 412 34.69 43.72 5.06
N ASP A 413 35.75 44.07 5.80
CA ASP A 413 37.15 43.70 5.54
C ASP A 413 37.49 42.21 5.76
N ALA A 414 38.46 41.73 4.97
CA ALA A 414 38.98 40.37 4.97
C ALA A 414 40.00 40.11 6.10
N PRO A 415 40.05 38.90 6.69
CA PRO A 415 41.11 38.53 7.64
C PRO A 415 42.44 38.20 6.94
N LYS A 416 43.52 38.50 7.67
CA LYS A 416 44.92 38.49 7.27
C LYS A 416 45.54 37.09 7.22
N ALA A 417 46.49 36.90 6.29
CA ALA A 417 47.26 35.68 6.07
C ALA A 417 48.18 35.29 7.24
N THR A 418 48.39 33.97 7.42
CA THR A 418 49.47 33.41 8.23
C THR A 418 50.20 32.33 7.40
N ASP A 419 51.53 32.34 7.47
CA ASP A 419 52.48 31.62 6.61
C ASP A 419 52.50 30.08 6.75
N ALA A 420 52.96 29.44 5.66
CA ALA A 420 53.11 28.00 5.45
C ALA A 420 54.33 27.35 6.16
N PRO A 421 54.32 26.01 6.26
CA PRO A 421 55.51 25.21 5.99
C PRO A 421 55.33 24.26 4.79
N LYS A 422 56.48 23.92 4.23
CA LYS A 422 56.75 23.35 2.90
C LYS A 422 56.40 21.88 2.72
N ASP A 423 56.27 21.55 1.43
CA ASP A 423 56.12 20.26 0.77
C ASP A 423 56.96 19.11 1.34
N ASP A 424 56.36 17.91 1.32
CA ASP A 424 57.00 16.70 0.82
C ASP A 424 55.96 15.82 0.09
N ASP A 425 56.46 15.14 -0.93
CA ASP A 425 55.79 14.62 -2.12
C ASP A 425 54.79 13.46 -1.94
N ASN A 426 53.66 13.56 -2.65
CA ASN A 426 53.15 12.63 -3.68
C ASN A 426 52.92 11.14 -3.30
N LYS A 427 51.65 10.70 -3.14
CA LYS A 427 50.82 10.05 -4.19
C LYS A 427 49.61 9.28 -3.62
N ASP A 428 48.49 9.55 -4.29
CA ASP A 428 47.33 8.70 -4.62
C ASP A 428 46.23 8.31 -3.63
N ASN A 429 45.02 8.67 -4.11
CA ASN A 429 43.68 8.09 -3.99
C ASN A 429 42.77 8.31 -2.76
N THR A 430 41.90 9.33 -2.93
CA THR A 430 40.46 9.39 -2.59
C THR A 430 39.99 9.07 -1.17
N ASP A 431 40.04 10.14 -0.37
CA ASP A 431 39.09 10.59 0.65
C ASP A 431 37.62 10.69 0.11
N GLN A 432 36.52 10.71 0.89
CA GLN A 432 36.38 10.92 2.33
C GLN A 432 35.01 10.50 2.88
N LYS A 433 35.11 9.86 4.05
CA LYS A 433 34.14 9.77 5.14
C LYS A 433 33.84 11.17 5.70
N LYS A 434 32.57 11.58 5.72
CA LYS A 434 32.10 12.78 6.43
C LYS A 434 31.86 12.50 7.92
N ASP A 435 32.25 13.48 8.70
CA ASP A 435 32.44 13.60 10.12
C ASP A 435 31.22 14.25 10.81
N ASN A 436 30.60 13.55 11.78
CA ASN A 436 29.34 13.94 12.44
C ASN A 436 29.53 14.38 13.91
N LYS A 437 30.53 15.23 14.19
CA LYS A 437 30.87 15.67 15.56
C LYS A 437 29.70 16.30 16.33
N THR A 438 28.71 16.86 15.65
CA THR A 438 27.49 17.43 16.27
C THR A 438 26.56 16.36 16.84
N THR A 439 26.47 15.19 16.21
CA THR A 439 25.59 14.07 16.64
C THR A 439 26.10 13.42 17.93
N TRP A 440 27.42 13.28 18.09
CA TRP A 440 28.02 12.70 19.29
C TRP A 440 27.90 13.60 20.53
N ILE A 441 27.87 14.93 20.35
CA ILE A 441 27.66 15.88 21.45
C ILE A 441 26.22 15.76 21.98
N ILE A 442 25.23 15.59 21.11
CA ILE A 442 23.81 15.46 21.49
C ILE A 442 23.58 14.14 22.25
N ILE A 443 24.12 13.02 21.75
CA ILE A 443 24.02 11.71 22.41
C ILE A 443 24.70 11.75 23.80
N GLY A 444 25.85 12.39 23.92
CA GLY A 444 26.56 12.55 25.20
C GLY A 444 25.76 13.36 26.22
N VAL A 445 25.05 14.41 25.79
CA VAL A 445 24.21 15.23 26.68
C VAL A 445 22.97 14.46 27.13
N ILE A 446 22.33 13.69 26.25
CA ILE A 446 21.15 12.86 26.60
C ILE A 446 21.54 11.78 27.62
N ALA A 447 22.67 11.09 27.41
CA ALA A 447 23.17 10.10 28.35
C ALA A 447 23.51 10.70 29.74
N ALA A 448 24.09 11.90 29.78
CA ALA A 448 24.40 12.58 31.04
C ALA A 448 23.13 12.99 31.82
N VAL A 449 22.07 13.41 31.13
CA VAL A 449 20.78 13.75 31.74
C VAL A 449 20.08 12.50 32.30
N ALA A 450 20.13 11.37 31.57
CA ALA A 450 19.58 10.11 32.03
C ALA A 450 20.27 9.59 33.31
N VAL A 451 21.61 9.66 33.36
CA VAL A 451 22.39 9.26 34.55
C VAL A 451 22.08 10.18 35.74
N ALA A 452 21.94 11.49 35.52
CA ALA A 452 21.56 12.42 36.58
C ALA A 452 20.15 12.14 37.15
N ALA A 453 19.19 11.78 36.29
CA ALA A 453 17.84 11.40 36.68
C ALA A 453 17.80 10.09 37.50
N ILE A 454 18.60 9.09 37.11
CA ILE A 454 18.73 7.82 37.85
C ILE A 454 19.35 8.07 39.22
N VAL A 455 20.42 8.88 39.31
CA VAL A 455 21.07 9.21 40.58
C VAL A 455 20.11 9.98 41.50
N ALA A 456 19.34 10.94 40.96
CA ALA A 456 18.32 11.66 41.71
C ALA A 456 17.22 10.71 42.23
N GLY A 457 16.75 9.77 41.39
CA GLY A 457 15.77 8.75 41.76
C GLY A 457 16.27 7.84 42.89
N VAL A 458 17.52 7.38 42.82
CA VAL A 458 18.14 6.53 43.86
C VAL A 458 18.32 7.28 45.18
N VAL A 459 18.69 8.56 45.13
CA VAL A 459 18.83 9.41 46.34
C VAL A 459 17.47 9.68 46.99
N ILE A 460 16.41 9.89 46.21
CA ILE A 460 15.04 10.07 46.69
C ILE A 460 14.49 8.75 47.27
N ALA A 461 14.78 7.61 46.64
CA ALA A 461 14.39 6.30 47.15
C ALA A 461 15.10 5.95 48.47
N LYS A 462 16.38 6.31 48.63
CA LYS A 462 17.13 6.13 49.88
C LYS A 462 16.67 7.07 51.00
N SER A 463 16.18 8.27 50.69
CA SER A 463 15.69 9.21 51.73
C SER A 463 14.29 8.85 52.24
N LYS A 464 13.45 8.21 51.41
CA LYS A 464 12.13 7.68 51.83
C LYS A 464 12.20 6.42 52.71
N LYS A 465 13.29 5.65 52.66
CA LYS A 465 13.51 4.47 53.54
C LYS A 465 14.06 4.82 54.93
N LYS A 466 14.30 6.10 55.24
CA LYS A 466 14.89 6.55 56.53
C LYS A 466 13.99 7.47 57.36
N LYS A 467 12.68 7.52 57.09
CA LYS A 467 11.69 8.18 57.96
C LYS A 467 10.66 7.21 58.47
#